data_AF-A0A1H3LXL1-F1
#
_entry.id   AF-A0A1H3LXL1-F1
#
_cell.length_a   1.000
_cell.length_b   1.000
_cell.length_c   1.000
_cell.angle_alpha   90.00
_cell.angle_beta   90.00
_cell.angle_gamma   90.00
#
_symmetry.space_group_name_H-M   'P 1'
#
loop_
_entity.id
_entity.type
_entity.pdbx_description
1 polymer ?
#
loop_
_entity_poly.entity_id
_entity_poly.type
_entity_poly.pdbx_seq_one_letter_code
_entity_poly.pdbx_strand_id
1 'polypeptide(L)' 'MRNKLALGLGLAALAAVGAAAAAIGPTGPGQIYTYYDDNGAVVGRSSIHCDGTPEAWGKFTKNYGVGYYICDPEP' A
#
# COMPACT_ATOMS: atom_id res chain seq x y z
N MET A 1 -53.17 5.85 -7.14
CA MET A 1 -52.62 4.49 -6.91
C MET A 1 -51.09 4.55 -7.02
N ARG A 2 -50.41 4.28 -5.90
CA ARG A 2 -49.04 3.73 -5.72
C ARG A 2 -47.89 4.22 -6.60
N ASN A 3 -47.04 5.07 -5.98
CA ASN A 3 -45.58 4.92 -5.86
C ASN A 3 -45.00 3.70 -6.57
N LYS A 4 -44.27 3.87 -7.69
CA LYS A 4 -43.17 2.99 -8.13
C LYS A 4 -42.41 3.69 -9.26
N LEU A 5 -41.34 4.44 -9.00
CA LEU A 5 -40.28 4.74 -10.01
C LEU A 5 -39.07 5.49 -9.42
N ALA A 6 -38.78 5.34 -8.12
CA ALA A 6 -37.66 6.03 -7.47
C ALA A 6 -36.57 5.06 -6.94
N LEU A 7 -36.26 3.99 -7.68
CA LEU A 7 -35.39 2.91 -7.20
C LEU A 7 -34.40 2.38 -8.25
N GLY A 8 -33.88 3.26 -9.14
CA GLY A 8 -33.07 2.81 -10.29
C GLY A 8 -31.66 3.39 -10.44
N LEU A 9 -31.26 4.43 -9.68
CA LEU A 9 -30.06 5.22 -10.03
C LEU A 9 -28.97 5.30 -8.94
N GLY A 10 -29.10 4.53 -7.86
CA GLY A 10 -28.18 4.62 -6.71
C GLY A 10 -26.96 3.69 -6.73
N LEU A 11 -26.77 2.85 -7.77
CA LEU A 11 -25.77 1.77 -7.76
C LEU A 11 -24.61 1.99 -8.76
N ALA A 12 -24.21 3.24 -8.98
CA ALA A 12 -23.11 3.58 -9.88
C ALA A 12 -22.09 4.49 -9.18
N ALA A 13 -21.34 3.97 -8.20
CA ALA A 13 -20.21 4.73 -7.61
C ALA A 13 -19.08 3.91 -6.96
N LEU A 14 -19.11 2.57 -6.97
CA LEU A 14 -18.15 1.77 -6.18
C LEU A 14 -17.06 1.05 -6.98
N ALA A 15 -16.97 1.24 -8.30
CA ALA A 15 -16.01 0.51 -9.13
C ALA A 15 -15.07 1.44 -9.89
N ALA A 16 -14.42 2.38 -9.21
CA ALA A 16 -13.40 3.22 -9.84
C ALA A 16 -12.35 3.75 -8.86
N VAL A 17 -11.72 2.90 -8.03
CA VAL A 17 -10.38 3.22 -7.52
C VAL A 17 -9.58 1.92 -7.35
N GLY A 18 -8.49 1.79 -8.10
CA GLY A 18 -7.59 0.66 -7.97
C GLY A 18 -6.94 0.22 -9.27
N ALA A 19 -6.76 1.12 -10.23
CA ALA A 19 -5.79 0.91 -11.30
C ALA A 19 -4.45 0.58 -10.65
N ALA A 20 -3.95 -0.62 -10.93
CA ALA A 20 -2.61 -1.14 -10.71
C ALA A 20 -1.61 -0.10 -10.16
N ALA A 21 -1.56 0.04 -8.83
CA ALA A 21 -0.33 0.50 -8.22
C ALA A 21 0.63 -0.67 -8.39
N ALA A 22 1.53 -0.61 -9.39
CA ALA A 22 2.77 -1.35 -9.34
C ALA A 22 3.28 -1.21 -7.91
N ALA A 23 3.40 -2.33 -7.18
CA ALA A 23 3.60 -2.32 -5.74
C ALA A 23 4.82 -1.45 -5.43
N ILE A 24 4.57 -0.20 -5.04
CA ILE A 24 5.64 0.72 -4.64
C ILE A 24 6.12 0.15 -3.33
N GLY A 25 7.23 -0.58 -3.37
CA GLY A 25 7.69 -1.42 -2.29
C GLY A 25 9.08 -1.98 -2.57
N PRO A 26 9.67 -2.63 -1.58
CA PRO A 26 11.02 -3.20 -1.67
C PRO A 26 11.12 -4.17 -2.85
N THR A 27 12.19 -4.04 -3.63
CA THR A 27 12.44 -4.86 -4.82
C THR A 27 13.51 -5.93 -4.62
N GLY A 28 14.14 -5.96 -3.45
CA GLY A 28 15.18 -6.92 -3.11
C GLY A 28 15.51 -6.92 -1.61
N PRO A 29 16.34 -7.89 -1.17
CA PRO A 29 16.70 -8.08 0.23
C PRO A 29 17.32 -6.84 0.86
N GLY A 30 17.05 -6.66 2.14
CA GLY A 30 17.54 -5.52 2.91
C GLY A 30 16.81 -4.21 2.64
N GLN A 31 15.76 -4.16 1.83
CA GLN A 31 15.05 -2.90 1.54
C GLN A 31 13.86 -2.68 2.48
N ILE A 32 13.67 -1.43 2.89
CA ILE A 32 12.59 -0.99 3.79
C ILE A 32 11.90 0.22 3.16
N TYR A 33 10.58 0.17 3.08
CA TYR A 33 9.72 1.25 2.62
C TYR A 33 8.81 1.63 3.79
N THR A 34 8.89 2.87 4.25
CA THR A 34 7.99 3.42 5.28
C THR A 34 7.02 4.38 4.61
N TYR A 35 5.71 4.14 4.77
CA TYR A 35 4.66 4.93 4.14
C TYR A 35 4.08 5.94 5.12
N TYR A 36 3.85 7.15 4.63
CA TYR A 36 3.35 8.27 5.41
C TYR A 36 1.98 8.73 4.89
N ASP A 37 1.17 9.29 5.79
CA ASP A 37 -0.02 10.05 5.40
C ASP A 37 0.36 11.48 4.95
N ASP A 38 -0.66 12.28 4.64
CA ASP A 38 -0.48 13.67 4.17
C ASP A 38 0.06 14.61 5.27
N ASN A 39 -0.03 14.20 6.54
CA ASN A 39 0.51 14.92 7.69
C ASN A 39 1.93 14.46 8.06
N GLY A 40 2.48 13.47 7.35
CA GLY A 40 3.79 12.88 7.63
C GLY A 40 3.79 11.81 8.73
N ALA A 41 2.64 11.34 9.19
CA ALA A 41 2.56 10.25 10.16
C ALA A 41 2.76 8.89 9.48
N VAL A 42 3.46 7.97 10.14
CA VAL A 42 3.68 6.61 9.61
C VAL A 42 2.37 5.84 9.65
N VAL A 43 1.93 5.36 8.48
CA VAL A 43 0.68 4.60 8.33
C VAL A 43 0.88 3.19 7.80
N GLY A 44 2.09 2.86 7.37
CA GLY A 44 2.44 1.52 6.94
C GLY A 44 3.93 1.33 6.75
N ARG A 45 4.33 0.07 6.59
CA ARG A 45 5.69 -0.31 6.23
C ARG A 45 5.66 -1.56 5.36
N SER A 46 6.63 -1.66 4.47
CA SER A 46 6.92 -2.87 3.69
C SER A 46 8.43 -3.05 3.66
N SER A 47 8.92 -4.24 3.94
CA SER A 47 10.34 -4.57 3.89
C SER A 47 10.57 -5.96 3.33
N ILE A 48 11.71 -6.15 2.69
CA ILE A 48 12.26 -7.47 2.45
C ILE A 48 13.49 -7.55 3.33
N HIS A 49 13.46 -8.44 4.31
CA HIS A 49 14.58 -8.71 5.20
C HIS A 49 15.79 -9.24 4.42
N CYS A 50 16.97 -9.25 5.03
CA CYS A 50 18.19 -9.71 4.37
C CYS A 50 18.15 -11.18 3.95
N ASP A 51 17.37 -12.00 4.67
CA ASP A 51 17.08 -13.41 4.34
C ASP A 51 16.04 -13.57 3.22
N GLY A 52 15.57 -12.47 2.63
CA GLY A 52 14.54 -12.46 1.61
C GLY A 52 13.10 -12.54 2.14
N THR A 53 12.91 -12.59 3.46
CA THR A 53 11.57 -12.65 4.06
C THR A 53 10.82 -11.33 3.83
N PRO A 54 9.68 -11.32 3.13
CA PRO A 54 8.87 -10.11 2.98
C PRO A 54 8.03 -9.89 4.24
N GLU A 55 7.98 -8.66 4.72
CA GLU A 55 7.12 -8.22 5.82
C GLU A 55 6.42 -6.94 5.41
N ALA A 56 5.11 -6.85 5.60
CA ALA A 56 4.41 -5.60 5.40
C ALA A 56 3.18 -5.46 6.29
N TRP A 57 2.88 -4.21 6.67
CA TRP A 57 1.70 -3.85 7.46
C TRP A 57 1.20 -2.44 7.13
N GLY A 58 -0.06 -2.19 7.46
CA GLY A 58 -0.68 -0.88 7.36
C GLY A 58 -1.09 -0.48 5.93
N LYS A 59 -1.08 0.82 5.66
CA LYS A 59 -1.52 1.42 4.39
C LYS A 59 -0.33 1.84 3.54
N PHE A 60 -0.36 1.43 2.28
CA PHE A 60 0.62 1.79 1.27
C PHE A 60 0.18 3.08 0.60
N THR A 61 1.04 4.08 0.60
CA THR A 61 0.76 5.40 0.04
C THR A 61 1.83 5.76 -0.99
N LYS A 62 1.57 6.82 -1.78
CA LYS A 62 2.57 7.37 -2.70
C LYS A 62 3.64 8.20 -1.99
N ASN A 63 3.41 8.57 -0.72
CA ASN A 63 4.36 9.28 0.12
C ASN A 63 5.13 8.27 0.98
N TYR A 64 6.34 7.92 0.56
CA TYR A 64 7.14 6.91 1.25
C TYR A 64 8.61 7.31 1.32
N GLY A 65 9.26 6.82 2.36
CA GLY A 65 10.71 6.86 2.51
C GLY A 65 11.28 5.47 2.26
N VAL A 66 12.46 5.43 1.63
CA VAL A 66 13.21 4.20 1.41
C VAL A 66 14.40 4.17 2.38
N GLY A 67 14.59 3.04 3.03
CA GLY A 67 15.73 2.73 3.87
C GLY A 67 16.27 1.34 3.55
N TYR A 68 17.43 1.03 4.11
CA TYR A 68 18.09 -0.26 3.90
C TYR A 68 18.55 -0.82 5.24
N TYR A 69 18.31 -2.11 5.47
CA TYR A 69 18.98 -2.88 6.50
C TYR A 69 20.45 -3.03 6.13
N ILE A 70 21.32 -3.05 7.14
CA ILE A 70 22.70 -3.51 6.97
C ILE A 70 22.62 -5.03 6.94
N CYS A 71 22.70 -5.60 5.74
CA CYS A 71 22.86 -7.03 5.58
C CYS A 71 24.35 -7.35 5.70
N ASP A 72 24.72 -8.17 6.69
CA ASP A 72 26.06 -8.75 6.71
C ASP A 72 26.26 -9.54 5.40
N PRO A 73 27.45 -9.47 4.78
CA PRO A 73 27.78 -10.41 3.72
C PRO A 73 27.65 -11.82 4.30
N GLU A 74 26.97 -12.71 3.58
CA GLU A 74 26.90 -14.13 3.95
C GLU A 74 28.31 -14.64 4.30
N PRO A 75 28.46 -15.43 5.39
CA PRO A 75 29.76 -15.92 5.85
C PRO A 75 30.44 -16.86 4.83
#